data_AF-A0A1V1TMR9-F1
#
_entry.id   AF-A0A1V1TMR9-F1
#
_cell.length_a   1.000
_cell.length_b   1.000
_cell.length_c   1.000
_cell.angle_alpha   90.00
_cell.angle_beta   90.00
_cell.angle_gamma   90.00
#
_symmetry.space_group_name_H-M   'P 1'
#
loop_
_entity.id
_entity.type
_entity.pdbx_description
1 polymer ?
#
loop_
_entity_poly.entity_id
_entity_poly.type
_entity_poly.pdbx_seq_one_letter_code
_entity_poly.pdbx_strand_id
1 'polypeptide(L)'
;MELNGLRRGAPRQEALRRRQSRVATFHRLALSRPLLSGPDFSHVPISTEAVAGLGGLAALPNEVIMMILAHCTMRALLHLGRVNRGARELVHLLPDFDRVKSTVMLQLERASPPYQQMLIKVLKITTYTGLHFLTTTHQCEKCGGSLASFRVSRLKVLCDDCFVRRHTINAARHGIRRM
;
A
#
# COMPACT_ATOMS: atom_id res chain seq x y z
N MET A 1 12.05 -33.86 45.29
CA MET A 1 10.70 -33.92 44.71
C MET A 1 10.44 -32.61 43.99
N GLU A 2 9.92 -32.73 42.77
CA GLU A 2 9.25 -31.73 41.94
C GLU A 2 10.07 -30.61 41.27
N LEU A 3 10.47 -30.97 40.04
CA LEU A 3 10.74 -30.11 38.90
C LEU A 3 9.43 -29.63 38.23
N ASN A 4 9.56 -28.49 37.53
CA ASN A 4 8.81 -28.10 36.32
C ASN A 4 7.38 -27.51 36.46
N GLY A 5 7.33 -26.17 36.46
CA GLY A 5 6.13 -25.37 36.13
C GLY A 5 6.34 -24.50 34.87
N LEU A 6 6.11 -25.10 33.70
CA LEU A 6 5.60 -24.52 32.44
C LEU A 6 5.72 -22.99 32.20
N ARG A 7 6.79 -22.55 31.53
CA ARG A 7 6.79 -21.33 30.70
C ARG A 7 6.61 -21.69 29.21
N ARG A 8 5.39 -22.00 28.78
CA ARG A 8 5.00 -22.10 27.36
C ARG A 8 3.94 -21.06 27.02
N GLY A 9 4.37 -19.84 26.69
CA GLY A 9 3.47 -18.76 26.24
C GLY A 9 4.11 -17.62 25.44
N ALA A 10 5.44 -17.53 25.39
CA ALA A 10 6.15 -16.34 24.92
C ALA A 10 6.20 -16.07 23.39
N PRO A 11 6.29 -17.06 22.47
CA PRO A 11 6.66 -16.74 21.09
C PRO A 11 5.54 -16.07 20.27
N ARG A 12 4.26 -16.31 20.62
CA ARG A 12 3.11 -15.83 19.84
C ARG A 12 2.73 -14.38 20.17
N GLN A 13 2.81 -13.99 21.44
CA GLN A 13 2.59 -12.61 21.89
C GLN A 13 3.72 -11.67 21.45
N GLU A 14 4.97 -12.15 21.52
CA GLU A 14 6.15 -11.42 21.04
C GLU A 14 6.05 -11.15 19.52
N ALA A 15 5.62 -12.14 18.73
CA ALA A 15 5.40 -11.98 17.29
C ALA A 15 4.27 -10.99 16.97
N LEU A 16 3.18 -11.00 17.75
CA LEU A 16 2.08 -10.03 17.63
C LEU A 16 2.53 -8.62 17.97
N ARG A 17 3.29 -8.44 19.06
CA ARG A 17 3.86 -7.14 19.44
C ARG A 17 4.83 -6.61 18.39
N ARG A 18 5.69 -7.46 17.82
CA ARG A 18 6.58 -7.06 16.70
C ARG A 18 5.81 -6.70 15.44
N ARG A 19 4.69 -7.38 15.17
CA ARG A 19 3.81 -7.05 14.04
C ARG A 19 3.12 -5.72 14.28
N GLN A 20 2.60 -5.48 15.48
CA GLN A 20 1.95 -4.23 15.88
C GLN A 20 2.93 -3.06 15.92
N SER A 21 4.14 -3.22 16.46
CA SER A 21 5.14 -2.15 16.47
C SER A 21 5.62 -1.80 15.06
N ARG A 22 5.76 -2.80 14.18
CA ARG A 22 6.02 -2.56 12.75
C ARG A 22 4.86 -1.79 12.13
N VAL A 23 3.62 -2.24 12.29
CA VAL A 23 2.43 -1.54 11.76
C VAL A 23 2.33 -0.12 12.30
N ALA A 24 2.61 0.11 13.58
CA ALA A 24 2.59 1.44 14.21
C ALA A 24 3.73 2.34 13.70
N THR A 25 4.93 1.78 13.51
CA THR A 25 6.06 2.51 12.91
C THR A 25 5.75 2.85 11.45
N PHE A 26 5.13 1.93 10.71
CA PHE A 26 4.71 2.17 9.33
C PHE A 26 3.57 3.19 9.24
N HIS A 27 2.60 3.15 10.16
CA HIS A 27 1.56 4.18 10.27
C HIS A 27 2.18 5.55 10.56
N ARG A 28 3.13 5.64 11.50
CA ARG A 28 3.86 6.88 11.76
C ARG A 28 4.60 7.39 10.53
N LEU A 29 5.27 6.52 9.78
CA LEU A 29 5.96 6.89 8.54
C LEU A 29 5.01 7.31 7.41
N ALA A 30 3.82 6.72 7.35
CA ALA A 30 2.77 7.11 6.40
C ALA A 30 2.12 8.46 6.77
N LEU A 31 1.96 8.74 8.07
CA LEU A 31 1.41 9.98 8.61
C LEU A 31 2.41 11.15 8.62
N SER A 32 3.71 10.86 8.75
CA SER A 32 4.78 11.87 8.70
C SER A 32 5.19 12.25 7.27
N ARG A 33 4.54 11.65 6.25
CA ARG A 33 4.72 12.10 4.86
C ARG A 33 3.90 13.39 4.71
N PRO A 34 4.48 14.48 4.18
CA PRO A 34 3.75 15.72 3.97
C PRO A 34 2.46 15.40 3.19
N LEU A 35 1.32 15.85 3.71
CA LEU A 35 0.06 15.92 2.99
C LEU A 35 0.21 16.98 1.89
N LEU A 36 1.11 16.75 0.93
CA LEU A 36 1.24 17.58 -0.26
C LEU A 36 0.02 17.26 -1.12
N SER A 37 -0.94 18.19 -1.05
CA SER A 37 -2.12 18.30 -1.92
C SER A 37 -2.86 16.99 -2.11
N GLY A 38 -3.84 16.75 -1.21
CA GLY A 38 -4.85 15.72 -1.45
C GLY A 38 -5.49 15.91 -2.83
N PRO A 39 -5.94 14.82 -3.48
CA PRO A 39 -6.58 14.93 -4.78
C PRO A 39 -7.77 15.89 -4.69
N ASP A 40 -7.82 16.83 -5.63
CA ASP A 40 -8.91 17.80 -5.76
C ASP A 40 -10.16 17.04 -6.21
N PHE A 41 -11.02 16.63 -5.27
CA PHE A 41 -12.25 15.88 -5.55
C PHE A 41 -13.36 16.77 -6.14
N SER A 42 -13.06 18.04 -6.43
CA SER A 42 -13.97 19.09 -6.88
C SER A 42 -14.58 18.86 -8.28
N HIS A 43 -14.09 17.89 -9.05
CA HIS A 43 -14.51 17.67 -10.44
C HIS A 43 -15.26 16.35 -10.71
N VAL A 44 -15.64 15.58 -9.68
CA VAL A 44 -16.41 14.35 -9.89
C VAL A 44 -17.91 14.67 -9.98
N PRO A 45 -18.60 14.41 -11.10
CA PRO A 45 -20.04 14.63 -11.20
C PRO A 45 -20.76 13.74 -10.17
N ILE A 46 -21.42 14.40 -9.23
CA ILE A 46 -22.09 13.78 -8.09
C ILE A 46 -23.46 13.27 -8.56
N SER A 47 -23.60 11.96 -8.69
CA SER A 47 -24.93 11.35 -8.84
C SER A 47 -25.65 11.36 -7.49
N THR A 48 -26.88 11.86 -7.47
CA THR A 48 -27.74 11.97 -6.27
C THR A 48 -28.60 10.74 -6.02
N GLU A 49 -28.49 9.68 -6.83
CA GLU A 49 -29.25 8.46 -6.61
C GLU A 49 -28.69 7.65 -5.44
N ALA A 50 -29.55 7.30 -4.49
CA ALA A 50 -29.21 6.44 -3.38
C ALA A 50 -28.74 5.07 -3.91
N VAL A 51 -27.46 4.80 -3.78
CA VAL A 51 -26.87 3.54 -4.25
C VAL A 51 -27.30 2.42 -3.29
N ALA A 52 -28.28 1.63 -3.73
CA ALA A 52 -28.73 0.44 -3.01
C ALA A 52 -27.58 -0.55 -2.80
N GLY A 53 -27.50 -1.14 -1.59
CA GLY A 53 -26.54 -2.20 -1.27
C GLY A 53 -25.20 -1.75 -0.66
N LEU A 54 -25.01 -0.45 -0.39
CA LEU A 54 -23.82 0.06 0.34
C LEU A 54 -23.93 -0.03 1.87
N GLY A 55 -25.08 -0.49 2.39
CA GLY A 55 -25.32 -0.59 3.83
C GLY A 55 -25.13 0.76 4.53
N GLY A 56 -24.38 0.76 5.64
CA GLY A 56 -24.10 1.99 6.40
C GLY A 56 -23.29 3.06 5.66
N LEU A 57 -22.61 2.72 4.55
CA LEU A 57 -21.93 3.73 3.73
C LEU A 57 -22.92 4.62 2.96
N ALA A 58 -24.13 4.13 2.64
CA ALA A 58 -25.14 4.92 1.95
C ALA A 58 -25.67 6.11 2.77
N ALA A 59 -25.46 6.08 4.09
CA ALA A 59 -25.86 7.17 4.99
C ALA A 59 -24.83 8.30 5.05
N LEU A 60 -23.66 8.13 4.46
CA LEU A 60 -22.59 9.12 4.47
C LEU A 60 -22.63 10.00 3.20
N PRO A 61 -22.23 11.27 3.29
CA PRO A 61 -21.99 12.09 2.10
C PRO A 61 -20.94 11.46 1.18
N ASN A 62 -21.10 11.65 -0.13
CA ASN A 62 -20.22 11.06 -1.15
C ASN A 62 -18.75 11.43 -0.92
N GLU A 63 -18.47 12.66 -0.49
CA GLU A 63 -17.11 13.14 -0.19
C GLU A 63 -16.47 12.33 0.94
N VAL A 64 -17.24 12.04 2.00
CA VAL A 64 -16.78 11.24 3.14
C VAL A 64 -16.51 9.79 2.69
N ILE A 65 -17.37 9.23 1.85
CA ILE A 65 -17.15 7.91 1.26
C ILE A 65 -15.84 7.92 0.45
N MET A 66 -15.63 8.90 -0.42
CA MET A 66 -14.41 9.01 -1.23
C MET A 66 -13.14 9.13 -0.39
N MET A 67 -13.18 9.91 0.71
CA MET A 67 -12.07 9.98 1.67
C MET A 67 -11.78 8.61 2.29
N ILE A 68 -12.81 7.87 2.74
CA ILE A 68 -12.65 6.52 3.30
C ILE A 68 -12.04 5.58 2.26
N LEU A 69 -12.53 5.61 1.02
CA LEU A 69 -12.04 4.77 -0.07
C LEU A 69 -10.57 5.10 -0.42
N ALA A 70 -10.19 6.37 -0.42
CA ALA A 70 -8.80 6.80 -0.68
C ALA A 70 -7.81 6.27 0.38
N HIS A 71 -8.28 5.99 1.59
CA HIS A 71 -7.50 5.40 2.69
C HIS A 71 -7.64 3.88 2.82
N CYS A 72 -8.47 3.24 1.99
CA CYS A 72 -8.56 1.79 1.92
C CYS A 72 -7.39 1.19 1.12
N THR A 73 -7.06 -0.07 1.38
CA THR A 73 -6.05 -0.79 0.57
C THR A 73 -6.64 -1.15 -0.79
N MET A 74 -5.78 -1.30 -1.81
CA MET A 74 -6.21 -1.75 -3.14
C MET A 74 -7.01 -3.06 -3.08
N ARG A 75 -6.62 -3.98 -2.19
CA ARG A 75 -7.35 -5.24 -1.99
C ARG A 75 -8.76 -5.00 -1.45
N ALA A 76 -8.93 -4.11 -0.48
CA ALA A 76 -10.25 -3.77 0.07
C ALA A 76 -11.15 -3.15 -1.00
N LEU A 77 -10.61 -2.24 -1.82
CA LEU A 77 -11.33 -1.63 -2.93
C LEU A 77 -11.77 -2.64 -4.00
N LEU A 78 -10.88 -3.58 -4.36
CA LEU A 78 -11.22 -4.66 -5.28
C LEU A 78 -12.30 -5.61 -4.72
N HIS A 79 -12.31 -5.84 -3.40
CA HIS A 79 -13.39 -6.60 -2.76
C HIS A 79 -14.69 -5.81 -2.73
N LEU A 80 -14.63 -4.52 -2.41
CA LEU A 80 -15.80 -3.63 -2.38
C LEU A 80 -16.48 -3.56 -3.74
N GLY A 81 -15.72 -3.41 -4.82
CA GLY A 81 -16.26 -3.40 -6.20
C GLY A 81 -16.88 -4.73 -6.67
N ARG A 82 -16.79 -5.80 -5.88
CA ARG A 82 -17.48 -7.08 -6.15
C ARG A 82 -18.81 -7.21 -5.39
N VAL A 83 -19.07 -6.34 -4.42
CA VAL A 83 -20.27 -6.43 -3.57
C VAL A 83 -21.53 -6.11 -4.38
N ASN A 84 -21.52 -4.99 -5.11
CA ASN A 84 -22.60 -4.58 -6.01
C ASN A 84 -22.08 -3.58 -7.06
N ARG A 85 -22.94 -3.22 -8.02
CA ARG A 85 -22.60 -2.32 -9.12
C ARG A 85 -22.24 -0.90 -8.66
N GLY A 86 -22.98 -0.31 -7.73
CA GLY A 86 -22.70 1.06 -7.31
C GLY A 86 -21.46 1.18 -6.43
N ALA A 87 -21.14 0.15 -5.63
CA ALA A 87 -19.85 0.05 -4.93
C ALA A 87 -18.68 -0.01 -5.93
N ARG A 88 -18.87 -0.70 -7.05
CA ARG A 88 -17.90 -0.71 -8.15
C ARG A 88 -17.75 0.67 -8.77
N GLU A 89 -18.85 1.35 -9.06
CA GLU A 89 -18.85 2.70 -9.64
C GLU A 89 -18.12 3.69 -8.71
N LEU A 90 -18.41 3.70 -7.41
CA LEU A 90 -17.71 4.52 -6.41
C LEU A 90 -16.20 4.27 -6.38
N VAL A 91 -15.77 3.01 -6.49
CA VAL A 91 -14.34 2.68 -6.55
C VAL A 91 -13.69 3.23 -7.83
N HIS A 92 -14.39 3.20 -8.97
CA HIS A 92 -13.90 3.78 -10.22
C HIS A 92 -13.90 5.32 -10.22
N LEU A 93 -14.60 5.99 -9.30
CA LEU A 93 -14.49 7.43 -9.10
C LEU A 93 -13.17 7.85 -8.42
N LEU A 94 -12.40 6.90 -7.87
CA LEU A 94 -11.10 7.22 -7.31
C LEU A 94 -10.14 7.68 -8.42
N PRO A 95 -9.36 8.76 -8.21
CA PRO A 95 -8.46 9.30 -9.21
C PRO A 95 -7.51 8.26 -9.77
N ASP A 96 -7.50 8.05 -11.09
CA ASP A 96 -6.64 7.10 -11.80
C ASP A 96 -6.77 5.62 -11.38
N PHE A 97 -7.90 5.19 -10.80
CA PHE A 97 -8.04 3.82 -10.26
C PHE A 97 -7.62 2.73 -11.23
N ASP A 98 -8.12 2.77 -12.46
CA ASP A 98 -7.81 1.76 -13.47
C ASP A 98 -6.34 1.82 -13.94
N ARG A 99 -5.75 3.01 -14.01
CA ARG A 99 -4.33 3.18 -14.34
C ARG A 99 -3.44 2.64 -13.24
N VAL A 100 -3.72 2.95 -11.97
CA VAL A 100 -2.98 2.44 -10.81
C VAL A 100 -3.10 0.92 -10.75
N LYS A 101 -4.32 0.38 -10.89
CA LYS A 101 -4.58 -1.06 -10.94
C LYS A 101 -3.73 -1.74 -12.01
N SER A 102 -3.78 -1.24 -13.24
CA SER A 102 -3.09 -1.83 -14.39
C SER A 102 -1.57 -1.77 -14.22
N THR A 103 -1.04 -0.64 -13.73
CA THR A 103 0.39 -0.47 -13.44
C THR A 103 0.89 -1.47 -12.42
N VAL A 104 0.13 -1.67 -11.34
CA VAL A 104 0.48 -2.61 -10.27
C VAL A 104 0.45 -4.06 -10.75
N MET A 105 -0.57 -4.44 -11.53
CA MET A 105 -0.66 -5.79 -12.08
C MET A 105 0.49 -6.06 -13.05
N LEU A 106 0.81 -5.11 -13.93
CA LEU A 106 1.94 -5.22 -14.85
C LEU A 106 3.28 -5.35 -14.09
N GLN A 107 3.47 -4.59 -13.01
CA GLN A 107 4.66 -4.71 -12.18
C GLN A 107 4.75 -6.07 -11.47
N LEU A 108 3.62 -6.65 -11.03
CA LEU A 108 3.58 -7.98 -10.44
C LEU A 108 3.91 -9.08 -11.47
N GLU A 109 3.37 -8.98 -12.67
CA GLU A 109 3.58 -9.95 -13.75
C GLU A 109 5.04 -9.98 -14.21
N ARG A 110 5.68 -8.81 -14.34
CA ARG A 110 7.07 -8.69 -14.80
C ARG A 110 8.10 -8.89 -13.69
N ALA A 111 7.66 -8.96 -12.44
CA ALA A 111 8.54 -9.03 -11.28
C ALA A 111 9.19 -10.42 -11.13
N SER A 112 10.46 -10.44 -10.72
CA SER A 112 11.07 -11.69 -10.25
C SER A 112 10.38 -12.18 -8.96
N PRO A 113 10.34 -13.50 -8.67
CA PRO A 113 9.66 -14.05 -7.50
C PRO A 113 9.97 -13.36 -6.15
N PRO A 114 11.23 -13.03 -5.80
CA PRO A 114 11.51 -12.31 -4.55
C PRO A 114 10.96 -10.88 -4.55
N TYR A 115 10.95 -10.21 -5.70
CA TYR A 115 10.39 -8.87 -5.84
C TYR A 115 8.86 -8.90 -5.80
N GLN A 116 8.21 -9.92 -6.40
CA GLN A 116 6.76 -10.15 -6.27
C GLN A 116 6.33 -10.25 -4.82
N GLN A 117 7.02 -11.04 -3.99
CA GLN A 117 6.67 -11.18 -2.57
C GLN A 117 6.76 -9.86 -1.82
N MET A 118 7.74 -9.01 -2.14
CA MET A 118 7.85 -7.68 -1.56
C MET A 118 6.73 -6.77 -2.06
N LEU A 119 6.43 -6.77 -3.35
CA LEU A 119 5.38 -5.94 -3.93
C LEU A 119 4.00 -6.33 -3.35
N ILE A 120 3.69 -7.62 -3.23
CA ILE A 120 2.49 -8.11 -2.55
C ILE A 120 2.42 -7.62 -1.10
N LYS A 121 3.54 -7.59 -0.37
CA LYS A 121 3.58 -7.03 0.99
C LYS A 121 3.29 -5.53 1.00
N VAL A 122 3.84 -4.78 0.05
CA VAL A 122 3.55 -3.35 -0.14
C VAL A 122 2.06 -3.15 -0.41
N LEU A 123 1.48 -3.88 -1.35
CA LEU A 123 0.05 -3.76 -1.70
C LEU A 123 -0.89 -4.08 -0.53
N LYS A 124 -0.46 -4.96 0.38
CA LYS A 124 -1.24 -5.31 1.58
C LYS A 124 -1.27 -4.22 2.65
N ILE A 125 -0.23 -3.38 2.72
CA ILE A 125 -0.08 -2.39 3.79
C ILE A 125 -0.30 -0.95 3.32
N THR A 126 -0.30 -0.73 2.00
CA THR A 126 -0.40 0.62 1.42
C THR A 126 -1.85 0.94 1.12
N THR A 127 -2.28 2.13 1.52
CA THR A 127 -3.57 2.70 1.12
C THR A 127 -3.57 3.01 -0.37
N TYR A 128 -4.75 3.23 -0.93
CA TYR A 128 -4.91 3.61 -2.33
C TYR A 128 -4.14 4.90 -2.64
N THR A 129 -4.29 5.93 -1.80
CA THR A 129 -3.55 7.19 -1.94
C THR A 129 -2.04 6.97 -1.97
N GLY A 130 -1.51 6.13 -1.07
CA GLY A 130 -0.09 5.80 -1.06
C GLY A 130 0.34 5.04 -2.32
N LEU A 131 -0.51 4.14 -2.81
CA LEU A 131 -0.22 3.36 -4.01
C LEU A 131 -0.29 4.20 -5.29
N HIS A 132 -1.28 5.10 -5.38
CA HIS A 132 -1.40 6.10 -6.43
C HIS A 132 -0.10 6.90 -6.50
N PHE A 133 0.33 7.51 -5.39
CA PHE A 133 1.61 8.23 -5.32
C PHE A 133 2.79 7.37 -5.79
N LEU A 134 2.90 6.13 -5.32
CA LEU A 134 4.01 5.23 -5.70
C LEU A 134 4.01 4.88 -7.19
N THR A 135 2.87 4.95 -7.86
CA THR A 135 2.72 4.56 -9.27
C THR A 135 2.71 5.75 -10.23
N THR A 136 2.43 6.95 -9.73
CA THR A 136 2.42 8.21 -10.49
C THR A 136 3.65 9.07 -10.26
N THR A 137 4.52 8.73 -9.31
CA THR A 137 5.78 9.45 -9.09
C THR A 137 6.75 9.23 -10.24
N HIS A 138 7.24 10.34 -10.81
CA HIS A 138 8.22 10.35 -11.90
C HIS A 138 9.64 10.70 -11.44
N GLN A 139 9.89 10.82 -10.14
CA GLN A 139 11.20 11.16 -9.59
C GLN A 139 11.72 10.10 -8.62
N CYS A 140 13.00 9.77 -8.72
CA CYS A 140 13.64 8.86 -7.79
C CYS A 140 13.74 9.50 -6.40
N GLU A 141 13.19 8.86 -5.36
CA GLU A 141 13.26 9.38 -3.99
C GLU A 141 14.69 9.43 -3.41
N LYS A 142 15.67 8.80 -4.07
CA LYS A 142 17.06 8.78 -3.61
C LYS A 142 17.95 9.79 -4.34
N CYS A 143 17.82 9.91 -5.66
CA CYS A 143 18.69 10.77 -6.47
C CYS A 143 17.96 11.94 -7.15
N GLY A 144 16.63 12.04 -7.03
CA GLY A 144 15.82 13.08 -7.68
C GLY A 144 15.71 12.94 -9.21
N GLY A 145 16.42 12.01 -9.83
CA GLY A 145 16.42 11.81 -11.28
C GLY A 145 15.03 11.43 -11.82
N SER A 146 14.73 11.92 -13.03
CA SER A 146 13.51 11.55 -13.78
C SER A 146 13.50 10.06 -14.10
N LEU A 147 12.33 9.44 -13.95
CA LEU A 147 12.14 8.00 -14.06
C LEU A 147 11.41 7.65 -15.36
N ALA A 148 12.14 7.02 -16.30
CA ALA A 148 11.52 6.28 -17.40
C ALA A 148 10.97 4.92 -16.93
N SER A 149 11.67 4.27 -15.99
CA SER A 149 11.27 3.05 -15.29
C SER A 149 11.54 3.21 -13.80
N PHE A 150 10.72 2.58 -12.95
CA PHE A 150 10.89 2.64 -11.50
C PHE A 150 10.54 1.34 -10.81
N ARG A 151 11.15 1.14 -9.64
CA ARG A 151 10.87 0.03 -8.74
C ARG A 151 10.43 0.53 -7.39
N VAL A 152 9.39 -0.10 -6.86
CA VAL A 152 8.90 0.14 -5.52
C VAL A 152 9.71 -0.71 -4.54
N SER A 153 10.40 -0.08 -3.60
CA SER A 153 11.18 -0.76 -2.54
C SER A 153 10.77 -0.26 -1.17
N ARG A 154 10.10 -1.10 -0.38
CA ARG A 154 9.65 -0.78 0.99
C ARG A 154 8.93 0.58 1.08
N LEU A 155 8.01 0.86 0.16
CA LEU A 155 7.26 2.13 0.06
C LEU A 155 8.04 3.33 -0.47
N LYS A 156 9.17 3.10 -1.15
CA LYS A 156 9.91 4.14 -1.87
C LYS A 156 9.96 3.85 -3.35
N VAL A 157 9.84 4.88 -4.17
CA VAL A 157 10.09 4.82 -5.62
C VAL A 157 11.56 5.07 -5.89
N LEU A 158 12.24 4.11 -6.51
CA LEU A 158 13.65 4.20 -6.87
C LEU A 158 13.84 3.95 -8.37
N CYS A 159 14.80 4.65 -8.98
CA CYS A 159 15.33 4.23 -10.30
C CYS A 159 16.02 2.88 -10.19
N ASP A 160 16.17 2.19 -11.32
CA ASP A 160 16.79 0.86 -11.38
C ASP A 160 18.20 0.86 -10.78
N ASP A 161 19.03 1.88 -11.07
CA ASP A 161 20.38 2.01 -10.50
C ASP A 161 20.37 2.11 -8.97
N CYS A 162 19.50 2.96 -8.42
CA CYS A 162 19.38 3.15 -6.98
C CYS A 162 18.84 1.90 -6.29
N PHE A 163 17.96 1.16 -6.98
CA PHE A 163 17.44 -0.11 -6.50
C PHE A 163 18.55 -1.18 -6.46
N VAL A 164 19.30 -1.36 -7.55
CA VAL A 164 20.40 -2.33 -7.64
C VAL A 164 21.47 -2.05 -6.59
N ARG A 165 21.96 -0.80 -6.49
CA ARG A 165 22.96 -0.41 -5.48
C ARG A 165 22.50 -0.72 -4.05
N ARG A 166 21.22 -0.52 -3.75
CA ARG A 166 20.68 -0.83 -2.41
C ARG A 166 20.70 -2.34 -2.14
N HIS A 167 20.37 -3.15 -3.13
CA HIS A 167 20.34 -4.61 -2.99
C HIS A 167 21.73 -5.22 -2.93
N THR A 168 22.69 -4.73 -3.72
CA THR A 168 24.09 -5.18 -3.65
C THR A 168 24.74 -4.84 -2.31
N ILE A 169 24.54 -3.62 -1.78
CA ILE A 169 25.03 -3.25 -0.44
C ILE A 169 24.43 -4.13 0.65
N ASN A 170 23.12 -4.43 0.58
CA ASN A 170 22.49 -5.31 1.56
C ASN A 170 23.01 -6.76 1.45
N ALA A 171 23.25 -7.25 0.24
CA ALA A 171 23.84 -8.57 0.02
C ALA A 171 25.26 -8.65 0.60
N ALA A 172 26.09 -7.63 0.37
CA ALA A 172 27.44 -7.54 0.95
C ALA A 172 27.40 -7.52 2.49
N ARG A 173 26.49 -6.72 3.09
CA ARG A 173 26.33 -6.67 4.56
C ARG A 173 25.83 -7.98 5.17
N HIS A 174 25.05 -8.77 4.42
CA HIS A 174 24.59 -10.09 4.88
C HIS A 174 25.60 -11.21 4.60
N GLY A 175 26.48 -11.05 3.60
CA GLY A 175 27.62 -11.95 3.36
C GLY A 175 28.71 -11.82 4.43
N ILE A 176 28.94 -10.62 4.94
CA ILE A 176 29.96 -10.37 5.99
C ILE A 176 29.54 -10.94 7.37
N ARG A 177 28.26 -11.28 7.60
CA ARG A 177 27.78 -11.90 8.84
C ARG A 177 27.87 -13.43 8.87
N ARG A 178 28.48 -14.05 7.86
CA ARG A 178 28.67 -15.51 7.76
C ARG A 178 30.14 -15.93 7.68
N MET A 179 31.04 -15.14 8.24
CA MET A 179 32.40 -15.57 8.57
C MET A 179 32.60 -15.43 10.07
#